data_AF-A0AA93BYL0-F1
#
_entry.id   AF-A0AA93BYL0-F1
#
_cell.length_a   1.000
_cell.length_b   1.000
_cell.length_c   1.000
_cell.angle_alpha   90.00
_cell.angle_beta   90.00
_cell.angle_gamma   90.00
#
_symmetry.space_group_name_H-M   'P 1'
#
loop_
_entity.id
_entity.type
_entity.pdbx_description
1 polymer ?
#
loop_
_entity_poly.entity_id
_entity_poly.type
_entity_poly.pdbx_seq_one_letter_code
_entity_poly.pdbx_strand_id
1 'polypeptide(L)'
;MTTKHDNEFILTCDAIKNICYIDNSEVASSGQPYDTPPTISNEGNGRWKIIFTCGRHKTESVANSFKSTVGNTKYAMVTASSGDNTPKELNFYFGLSLSLKLPNGSLLDTLPIYLGQGSSGSTNNWWLGARALVNTSKTYLLATQSGQIAWRAKVSMSNNSMSLSPESPNTPSSIELLDVWGEGRIVEGDIITGFDNALNLNKYTQKISNGPNKNQPIPQQVMVFDYDYPQFPVSDGAVQFVTLMGAPMTTVTAQEIVRVLNPNTGVVILYDLSASDIETFEKNKGKLVYKPNEVLGIPFNEITIPNPRIYGISGVTDKIEDHDEL
;
A
#
# COMPACT_ATOMS: atom_id res chain seq x y z
N MET A 1 31.20 -16.08 -31.25
CA MET A 1 31.55 -16.24 -29.83
C MET A 1 30.63 -15.35 -29.02
N THR A 2 30.12 -15.84 -27.90
CA THR A 2 29.36 -15.04 -26.94
C THR A 2 30.31 -14.13 -26.17
N THR A 3 29.97 -12.86 -26.02
CA THR A 3 30.81 -11.85 -25.34
C THR A 3 30.13 -11.37 -24.08
N LYS A 4 30.92 -11.13 -23.03
CA LYS A 4 30.45 -10.44 -21.82
C LYS A 4 30.28 -8.95 -22.12
N HIS A 5 29.28 -8.35 -21.47
CA HIS A 5 29.05 -6.91 -21.49
C HIS A 5 28.81 -6.43 -20.07
N ASP A 6 29.29 -5.25 -19.73
CA ASP A 6 28.90 -4.59 -18.49
C ASP A 6 27.52 -3.96 -18.68
N ASN A 7 26.53 -4.52 -17.99
CA ASN A 7 25.15 -4.05 -18.04
C ASN A 7 24.92 -3.15 -16.82
N GLU A 8 25.01 -1.85 -17.07
CA GLU A 8 24.85 -0.82 -16.05
C GLU A 8 23.37 -0.48 -15.83
N PHE A 9 22.99 -0.36 -14.56
CA PHE A 9 21.71 0.18 -14.12
C PHE A 9 21.94 1.14 -12.94
N ILE A 10 21.26 2.29 -12.99
CA ILE A 10 21.32 3.30 -11.91
C ILE A 10 20.01 3.32 -11.13
N LEU A 11 20.08 3.13 -9.82
CA LEU A 11 18.95 3.26 -8.91
C LEU A 11 19.14 4.49 -8.02
N THR A 12 18.17 5.41 -8.03
CA THR A 12 18.19 6.63 -7.21
C THR A 12 17.05 6.63 -6.20
N CYS A 13 17.37 6.72 -4.91
CA CYS A 13 16.43 6.95 -3.81
C CYS A 13 17.17 7.30 -2.50
N ASP A 14 16.84 8.42 -1.87
CA ASP A 14 17.45 8.83 -0.59
C ASP A 14 17.07 7.94 0.59
N ALA A 15 15.95 7.22 0.47
CA ALA A 15 15.49 6.28 1.49
C ALA A 15 16.34 4.99 1.52
N ILE A 16 17.01 4.62 0.42
CA ILE A 16 17.84 3.41 0.39
C ILE A 16 19.07 3.61 1.28
N LYS A 17 19.27 2.65 2.19
CA LYS A 17 20.45 2.57 3.06
C LYS A 17 21.42 1.50 2.62
N ASN A 18 20.91 0.42 2.04
CA ASN A 18 21.74 -0.64 1.52
C ASN A 18 21.06 -1.34 0.34
N ILE A 19 21.88 -1.93 -0.53
CA ILE A 19 21.45 -2.83 -1.60
C ILE A 19 22.35 -4.05 -1.53
N CYS A 20 21.75 -5.22 -1.36
CA CYS A 20 22.44 -6.49 -1.41
C CYS A 20 22.01 -7.30 -2.64
N TYR A 21 22.97 -8.04 -3.19
CA TYR A 21 22.64 -9.10 -4.14
C TYR A 21 21.85 -10.20 -3.44
N ILE A 22 20.85 -10.77 -4.12
CA ILE A 22 20.19 -12.01 -3.65
C ILE A 22 20.96 -13.18 -4.27
N ASP A 23 21.68 -13.95 -3.47
CA ASP A 23 22.50 -15.06 -3.96
C ASP A 23 21.68 -16.07 -4.78
N ASN A 24 22.27 -16.54 -5.88
CA ASN A 24 21.68 -17.51 -6.82
C ASN A 24 20.35 -17.07 -7.45
N SER A 25 20.09 -15.77 -7.51
CA SER A 25 18.87 -15.21 -8.12
C SER A 25 19.02 -14.90 -9.61
N GLU A 26 20.23 -15.00 -10.15
CA GLU A 26 20.52 -14.71 -11.54
C GLU A 26 19.97 -15.80 -12.47
N VAL A 27 19.45 -15.36 -13.61
CA VAL A 27 19.12 -16.24 -14.73
C VAL A 27 19.55 -15.53 -16.00
N ALA A 28 20.41 -16.17 -16.77
CA ALA A 28 20.85 -15.72 -18.08
C ALA A 28 20.41 -16.72 -19.16
N SER A 29 20.29 -16.25 -20.40
CA SER A 29 20.01 -17.13 -21.53
C SER A 29 21.09 -18.20 -21.70
N SER A 30 20.66 -19.40 -22.10
CA SER A 30 21.56 -20.56 -22.25
C SER A 30 22.79 -20.24 -23.10
N GLY A 31 23.97 -20.64 -22.61
CA GLY A 31 25.25 -20.43 -23.27
C GLY A 31 25.82 -19.01 -23.14
N GLN A 32 25.13 -18.05 -22.50
CA GLN A 32 25.70 -16.73 -22.25
C GLN A 32 26.64 -16.75 -21.04
N PRO A 33 27.84 -16.15 -21.16
CA PRO A 33 28.76 -16.01 -20.03
C PRO A 33 28.29 -14.87 -19.10
N TYR A 34 28.53 -15.00 -17.80
CA TYR A 34 28.24 -13.96 -16.82
C TYR A 34 29.20 -14.02 -15.62
N ASP A 35 29.21 -12.98 -14.80
CA ASP A 35 29.92 -12.91 -13.52
C ASP A 35 28.93 -12.59 -12.39
N THR A 36 29.07 -13.30 -11.29
CA THR A 36 28.29 -13.11 -10.06
C THR A 36 29.20 -13.01 -8.84
N PRO A 37 28.87 -12.18 -7.83
CA PRO A 37 27.71 -11.28 -7.79
C PRO A 37 27.89 -10.05 -8.71
N PRO A 38 26.82 -9.30 -9.03
CA PRO A 38 26.94 -7.97 -9.62
C PRO A 38 27.71 -7.03 -8.71
N THR A 39 28.41 -6.06 -9.30
CA THR A 39 29.03 -4.96 -8.55
C THR A 39 27.97 -3.94 -8.18
N ILE A 40 27.90 -3.57 -6.90
CA ILE A 40 26.94 -2.60 -6.35
C ILE A 40 27.74 -1.51 -5.62
N SER A 41 27.63 -0.27 -6.08
CA SER A 41 28.37 0.87 -5.54
C SER A 41 27.43 1.99 -5.13
N ASN A 42 27.56 2.48 -3.89
CA ASN A 42 26.91 3.71 -3.44
C ASN A 42 27.72 4.91 -3.91
N GLU A 43 27.15 5.73 -4.79
CA GLU A 43 27.79 6.94 -5.35
C GLU A 43 27.44 8.21 -4.55
N GLY A 44 26.72 8.08 -3.43
CA GLY A 44 26.22 9.19 -2.62
C GLY A 44 24.91 9.78 -3.15
N ASN A 45 24.28 10.66 -2.36
CA ASN A 45 23.03 11.37 -2.71
C ASN A 45 21.91 10.43 -3.22
N GLY A 46 21.73 9.30 -2.53
CA GLY A 46 20.72 8.30 -2.86
C GLY A 46 20.98 7.53 -4.16
N ARG A 47 22.11 7.72 -4.83
CA ARG A 47 22.44 7.10 -6.12
C ARG A 47 23.26 5.83 -5.94
N TRP A 48 22.79 4.76 -6.56
CA TRP A 48 23.43 3.45 -6.55
C TRP A 48 23.69 2.97 -7.97
N LYS A 49 24.93 2.59 -8.23
CA LYS A 49 25.37 2.01 -9.50
C LYS A 49 25.43 0.50 -9.37
N ILE A 50 24.73 -0.20 -10.25
CA ILE A 50 24.69 -1.66 -10.32
C ILE A 50 25.23 -2.09 -11.67
N ILE A 51 26.22 -2.99 -11.67
CA ILE A 51 26.80 -3.56 -12.89
C ILE A 51 26.70 -5.07 -12.82
N PHE A 52 25.96 -5.65 -13.77
CA PHE A 52 25.93 -7.10 -13.97
C PHE A 52 26.63 -7.45 -15.28
N THR A 53 27.80 -8.09 -15.18
CA THR A 53 28.57 -8.49 -16.36
C THR A 53 27.98 -9.77 -16.93
N CYS A 54 27.32 -9.67 -18.08
CA CYS A 54 26.60 -10.79 -18.71
C CYS A 54 26.51 -10.62 -20.23
N GLY A 55 26.54 -11.74 -20.94
CA GLY A 55 26.22 -11.82 -22.36
C GLY A 55 24.76 -11.48 -22.66
N ARG A 56 24.47 -11.14 -23.92
CA ARG A 56 23.15 -10.69 -24.36
C ARG A 56 22.62 -11.61 -25.44
N HIS A 57 21.60 -12.38 -25.09
CA HIS A 57 20.83 -13.17 -26.03
C HIS A 57 19.40 -13.24 -25.52
N LYS A 58 18.46 -12.56 -26.17
CA LYS A 58 17.07 -12.51 -25.70
C LYS A 58 16.42 -13.88 -25.86
N THR A 59 15.76 -14.36 -24.82
CA THR A 59 14.97 -15.59 -24.88
C THR A 59 13.65 -15.42 -24.14
N GLU A 60 12.63 -16.11 -24.65
CA GLU A 60 11.34 -16.20 -23.98
C GLU A 60 11.44 -16.94 -22.64
N SER A 61 12.32 -17.94 -22.54
CA SER A 61 12.52 -18.72 -21.31
C SER A 61 12.94 -17.86 -20.12
N VAL A 62 13.87 -16.91 -20.33
CA VAL A 62 14.30 -15.98 -19.28
C VAL A 62 13.16 -15.03 -18.91
N ALA A 63 12.39 -14.52 -19.88
CA ALA A 63 11.24 -13.67 -19.60
C ALA A 63 10.15 -14.41 -18.82
N ASN A 64 9.86 -15.67 -19.16
CA ASN A 64 8.90 -16.51 -18.45
C ASN A 64 9.36 -16.79 -17.01
N SER A 65 10.64 -17.06 -16.79
CA SER A 65 11.22 -17.22 -15.46
C SER A 65 11.13 -15.93 -14.62
N PHE A 66 11.44 -14.77 -15.21
CA PHE A 66 11.29 -13.46 -14.55
C PHE A 66 9.84 -13.21 -14.12
N LYS A 67 8.88 -13.39 -15.05
CA LYS A 67 7.45 -13.22 -14.77
C LYS A 67 7.01 -14.11 -13.61
N SER A 68 7.37 -15.40 -13.64
CA SER A 68 7.06 -16.34 -12.55
C SER A 68 7.61 -15.87 -11.21
N THR A 69 8.86 -15.40 -11.19
CA THR A 69 9.56 -14.94 -9.99
C THR A 69 8.84 -13.77 -9.31
N VAL A 70 8.30 -12.84 -10.10
CA VAL A 70 7.73 -11.58 -9.58
C VAL A 70 6.21 -11.60 -9.39
N GLY A 71 5.54 -12.72 -9.71
CA GLY A 71 4.10 -12.91 -9.45
C GLY A 71 3.22 -13.04 -10.69
N ASN A 72 3.80 -13.15 -11.88
CA ASN A 72 3.15 -13.45 -13.16
C ASN A 72 1.96 -12.52 -13.50
N THR A 73 2.10 -11.24 -13.18
CA THR A 73 1.07 -10.23 -13.45
C THR A 73 1.70 -8.95 -13.95
N LYS A 74 1.07 -8.30 -14.94
CA LYS A 74 1.52 -6.98 -15.44
C LYS A 74 1.59 -5.91 -14.34
N TYR A 75 0.88 -6.11 -13.24
CA TYR A 75 0.89 -5.18 -12.11
C TYR A 75 2.17 -5.25 -11.28
N ALA A 76 2.90 -6.36 -11.35
CA ALA A 76 4.14 -6.61 -10.62
C ALA A 76 5.40 -6.28 -11.43
N MET A 77 5.25 -5.70 -12.62
CA MET A 77 6.35 -5.35 -13.52
C MET A 77 6.19 -3.96 -14.12
N VAL A 78 7.31 -3.30 -14.38
CA VAL A 78 7.38 -2.01 -15.09
C VAL A 78 8.63 -1.94 -15.95
N THR A 79 8.52 -1.25 -17.08
CA THR A 79 9.63 -0.86 -17.96
C THR A 79 9.45 0.60 -18.39
N ALA A 80 10.51 1.21 -18.90
CA ALA A 80 10.45 2.55 -19.50
C ALA A 80 9.71 2.58 -20.84
N SER A 81 9.49 1.42 -21.48
CA SER A 81 8.77 1.32 -22.75
C SER A 81 7.26 1.44 -22.53
N SER A 82 6.67 2.58 -22.91
CA SER A 82 5.27 2.98 -22.63
C SER A 82 4.17 2.10 -23.24
N GLY A 83 4.51 1.09 -24.05
CA GLY A 83 3.56 0.16 -24.68
C GLY A 83 3.57 -1.26 -24.12
N ASP A 84 4.62 -1.67 -23.41
CA ASP A 84 4.78 -3.06 -22.97
C ASP A 84 4.38 -3.23 -21.51
N ASN A 85 3.44 -4.15 -21.27
CA ASN A 85 2.95 -4.47 -19.93
C ASN A 85 3.70 -5.63 -19.27
N THR A 86 4.43 -6.42 -20.06
CA THR A 86 5.21 -7.59 -19.62
C THR A 86 6.33 -7.88 -20.64
N PRO A 87 7.51 -8.38 -20.23
CA PRO A 87 8.55 -8.74 -21.18
C PRO A 87 8.16 -10.00 -21.96
N LYS A 88 8.38 -9.96 -23.28
CA LYS A 88 8.27 -11.15 -24.15
C LYS A 88 9.56 -11.97 -24.15
N GLU A 89 10.70 -11.28 -24.14
CA GLU A 89 12.02 -11.90 -24.09
C GLU A 89 12.95 -11.05 -23.24
N LEU A 90 13.88 -11.69 -22.54
CA LEU A 90 14.93 -11.04 -21.76
C LEU A 90 16.27 -11.71 -22.05
N ASN A 91 17.36 -10.95 -21.90
CA ASN A 91 18.72 -11.48 -21.95
C ASN A 91 19.08 -12.19 -20.64
N PHE A 92 18.73 -11.56 -19.52
CA PHE A 92 18.94 -12.05 -18.17
C PHE A 92 18.03 -11.29 -17.18
N TYR A 93 17.95 -11.79 -15.94
CA TYR A 93 17.54 -11.02 -14.78
C TYR A 93 18.32 -11.45 -13.54
N PHE A 94 18.28 -10.64 -12.48
CA PHE A 94 18.83 -10.97 -11.18
C PHE A 94 18.08 -10.22 -10.06
N GLY A 95 18.21 -10.71 -8.83
CA GLY A 95 17.54 -10.18 -7.64
C GLY A 95 18.42 -9.28 -6.80
N LEU A 96 17.80 -8.25 -6.21
CA LEU A 96 18.39 -7.35 -5.23
C LEU A 96 17.47 -7.25 -4.01
N SER A 97 18.05 -7.14 -2.83
CA SER A 97 17.35 -6.80 -1.59
C SER A 97 17.68 -5.37 -1.21
N LEU A 98 16.65 -4.53 -1.06
CA LEU A 98 16.81 -3.14 -0.60
C LEU A 98 16.59 -3.06 0.90
N SER A 99 17.44 -2.32 1.59
CA SER A 99 17.19 -1.84 2.95
C SER A 99 16.80 -0.36 2.89
N LEU A 100 15.66 0.00 3.46
CA LEU A 100 15.05 1.33 3.37
C LEU A 100 14.92 1.97 4.76
N LYS A 101 15.19 3.27 4.85
CA LYS A 101 14.75 4.10 5.99
C LYS A 101 13.31 4.54 5.77
N LEU A 102 12.43 4.08 6.64
CA LEU A 102 11.00 4.40 6.63
C LEU A 102 10.76 5.83 7.16
N PRO A 103 9.62 6.47 6.85
CA PRO A 103 9.31 7.82 7.30
C PRO A 103 9.31 7.97 8.83
N ASN A 104 8.93 6.92 9.56
CA ASN A 104 8.96 6.86 11.03
C ASN A 104 10.39 6.71 11.61
N GLY A 105 11.42 6.72 10.76
CA GLY A 105 12.82 6.60 11.15
C GLY A 105 13.34 5.16 11.30
N SER A 106 12.46 4.17 11.34
CA SER A 106 12.84 2.75 11.40
C SER A 106 13.44 2.24 10.09
N LEU A 107 14.08 1.08 10.14
CA LEU A 107 14.63 0.41 8.96
C LEU A 107 13.72 -0.75 8.56
N LEU A 108 13.48 -0.86 7.26
CA LEU A 108 13.02 -2.09 6.64
C LEU A 108 14.22 -2.74 5.96
N ASP A 109 14.66 -3.88 6.47
CA ASP A 109 15.93 -4.49 6.05
C ASP A 109 15.83 -5.29 4.75
N THR A 110 14.63 -5.68 4.31
CA THR A 110 14.45 -6.56 3.15
C THR A 110 13.21 -6.20 2.33
N LEU A 111 13.45 -5.54 1.20
CA LEU A 111 12.48 -5.40 0.11
C LEU A 111 13.07 -6.04 -1.17
N PRO A 112 12.61 -7.23 -1.57
CA PRO A 112 13.14 -7.91 -2.76
C PRO A 112 12.61 -7.27 -4.04
N ILE A 113 13.52 -6.94 -4.94
CA ILE A 113 13.26 -6.50 -6.30
C ILE A 113 14.08 -7.33 -7.30
N TYR A 114 13.63 -7.38 -8.54
CA TYR A 114 14.32 -8.07 -9.62
C TYR A 114 14.51 -7.12 -10.80
N LEU A 115 15.74 -7.05 -11.30
CA LEU A 115 16.10 -6.27 -12.47
C LEU A 115 16.31 -7.23 -13.65
N GLY A 116 15.52 -7.03 -14.71
CA GLY A 116 15.66 -7.76 -15.96
C GLY A 116 16.10 -6.83 -17.08
N GLN A 117 16.86 -7.33 -18.04
CA GLN A 117 17.29 -6.54 -19.20
C GLN A 117 16.96 -7.27 -20.49
N GLY A 118 16.20 -6.60 -21.36
CA GLY A 118 15.85 -7.05 -22.71
C GLY A 118 16.36 -6.05 -23.75
N SER A 119 15.69 -5.98 -24.89
CA SER A 119 15.88 -4.90 -25.86
C SER A 119 14.59 -4.57 -26.61
N SER A 120 14.44 -3.29 -26.95
CA SER A 120 13.40 -2.76 -27.82
C SER A 120 14.05 -2.03 -28.99
N GLY A 121 13.86 -2.54 -30.21
CA GLY A 121 14.59 -2.05 -31.38
C GLY A 121 16.11 -2.15 -31.21
N SER A 122 16.82 -1.03 -31.34
CA SER A 122 18.27 -0.92 -31.19
C SER A 122 18.74 -0.59 -29.76
N THR A 123 17.82 -0.40 -28.81
CA THR A 123 18.16 -0.03 -27.43
C THR A 123 17.85 -1.15 -26.46
N ASN A 124 18.69 -1.28 -25.43
CA ASN A 124 18.37 -2.13 -24.29
C ASN A 124 17.21 -1.50 -23.52
N ASN A 125 16.31 -2.33 -22.99
CA ASN A 125 15.29 -1.90 -22.05
C ASN A 125 15.41 -2.67 -20.75
N TRP A 126 15.37 -1.95 -19.64
CA TRP A 126 15.35 -2.56 -18.32
C TRP A 126 13.93 -2.72 -17.81
N TRP A 127 13.77 -3.73 -16.97
CA TRP A 127 12.54 -4.12 -16.32
C TRP A 127 12.80 -4.16 -14.82
N LEU A 128 11.90 -3.56 -14.06
CA LEU A 128 11.77 -3.81 -12.63
C LEU A 128 10.60 -4.77 -12.44
N GLY A 129 10.78 -5.79 -11.63
CA GLY A 129 9.69 -6.61 -11.14
C GLY A 129 9.82 -6.87 -9.64
N ALA A 130 8.70 -6.82 -8.94
CA ALA A 130 8.63 -7.16 -7.52
C ALA A 130 7.19 -7.55 -7.17
N ARG A 131 7.02 -8.49 -6.25
CA ARG A 131 5.70 -8.83 -5.72
C ARG A 131 5.03 -7.64 -5.00
N ALA A 132 5.83 -6.71 -4.51
CA ALA A 132 5.37 -5.49 -3.85
C ALA A 132 5.21 -4.29 -4.81
N LEU A 133 5.35 -4.50 -6.13
CA LEU A 133 5.08 -3.47 -7.13
C LEU A 133 3.58 -3.45 -7.46
N VAL A 134 3.03 -2.24 -7.60
CA VAL A 134 1.65 -1.99 -8.04
C VAL A 134 1.66 -1.04 -9.23
N ASN A 135 1.37 -1.56 -10.42
CA ASN A 135 1.37 -0.81 -11.68
C ASN A 135 -0.05 -0.51 -12.19
N THR A 136 -0.79 0.40 -11.53
CA THR A 136 -2.18 0.74 -11.84
C THR A 136 -2.33 2.25 -12.08
N SER A 137 -2.35 2.69 -13.35
CA SER A 137 -2.40 4.10 -13.84
C SER A 137 -1.29 5.06 -13.37
N LYS A 138 -0.66 4.75 -12.25
CA LYS A 138 0.60 5.25 -11.70
C LYS A 138 1.37 4.03 -11.15
N THR A 139 2.68 3.98 -11.37
CA THR A 139 3.51 2.86 -10.89
C THR A 139 4.09 3.17 -9.51
N TYR A 140 3.84 2.31 -8.55
CA TYR A 140 4.36 2.42 -7.18
C TYR A 140 5.10 1.15 -6.77
N LEU A 141 6.18 1.32 -6.00
CA LEU A 141 6.79 0.24 -5.22
C LEU A 141 6.37 0.40 -3.77
N LEU A 142 5.79 -0.65 -3.21
CA LEU A 142 5.32 -0.69 -1.84
C LEU A 142 6.31 -1.49 -1.00
N ALA A 143 6.47 -1.09 0.25
CA ALA A 143 7.18 -1.87 1.24
C ALA A 143 6.24 -2.08 2.42
N THR A 144 6.02 -3.34 2.79
CA THR A 144 5.14 -3.67 3.91
C THR A 144 5.94 -4.08 5.14
N GLN A 145 5.44 -3.69 6.32
CA GLN A 145 5.96 -4.13 7.61
C GLN A 145 4.78 -4.56 8.46
N SER A 146 4.89 -5.75 9.04
CA SER A 146 3.83 -6.42 9.80
C SER A 146 2.53 -6.71 9.02
N GLY A 147 2.38 -6.28 7.76
CA GLY A 147 1.12 -6.33 7.00
C GLY A 147 0.62 -4.95 6.52
N GLN A 148 1.16 -3.84 7.04
CA GLN A 148 0.87 -2.45 6.61
C GLN A 148 1.82 -2.01 5.50
N ILE A 149 1.40 -1.09 4.63
CA ILE A 149 2.36 -0.29 3.85
C ILE A 149 3.13 0.61 4.82
N ALA A 150 4.39 0.28 5.06
CA ALA A 150 5.30 1.11 5.84
C ALA A 150 5.99 2.18 4.98
N TRP A 151 6.03 1.96 3.66
CA TRP A 151 6.64 2.89 2.71
C TRP A 151 6.06 2.71 1.31
N ARG A 152 5.91 3.82 0.59
CA ARG A 152 5.58 3.82 -0.83
C ARG A 152 6.50 4.77 -1.58
N ALA A 153 6.85 4.42 -2.80
CA ALA A 153 7.48 5.36 -3.71
C ALA A 153 6.89 5.27 -5.10
N LYS A 154 6.74 6.44 -5.72
CA LYS A 154 6.45 6.51 -7.15
C LYS A 154 7.69 6.05 -7.91
N VAL A 155 7.48 5.17 -8.88
CA VAL A 155 8.52 4.65 -9.76
C VAL A 155 8.59 5.48 -11.03
N SER A 156 9.78 5.97 -11.37
CA SER A 156 10.09 6.58 -12.65
C SER A 156 11.25 5.82 -13.30
N MET A 157 11.03 5.25 -14.47
CA MET A 157 11.99 4.38 -15.17
C MET A 157 12.48 5.03 -16.47
N SER A 158 13.76 4.81 -16.79
CA SER A 158 14.36 5.07 -18.09
C SER A 158 14.99 3.77 -18.63
N ASN A 159 15.62 3.84 -19.81
CA ASN A 159 16.26 2.68 -20.42
C ASN A 159 17.45 2.11 -19.63
N ASN A 160 18.00 2.81 -18.64
CA ASN A 160 19.14 2.31 -17.84
C ASN A 160 19.12 2.84 -16.39
N SER A 161 18.02 3.44 -15.96
CA SER A 161 17.92 3.98 -14.62
C SER A 161 16.50 3.92 -14.08
N MET A 162 16.40 4.01 -12.77
CA MET A 162 15.16 4.21 -12.05
C MET A 162 15.36 5.21 -10.92
N SER A 163 14.36 6.07 -10.74
CA SER A 163 14.20 6.88 -9.55
C SER A 163 12.98 6.41 -8.77
N LEU A 164 13.16 6.17 -7.48
CA LEU A 164 12.08 5.98 -6.52
C LEU A 164 11.93 7.29 -5.76
N SER A 165 10.76 7.92 -5.90
CA SER A 165 10.41 9.12 -5.14
C SER A 165 9.55 8.68 -3.96
N PRO A 166 10.12 8.54 -2.74
CA PRO A 166 9.32 8.24 -1.56
C PRO A 166 8.22 9.26 -1.43
N GLU A 167 7.01 8.77 -1.26
CA GLU A 167 5.92 9.59 -0.78
C GLU A 167 5.66 9.08 0.63
N SER A 168 5.53 10.00 1.60
CA SER A 168 4.90 9.61 2.85
C SER A 168 3.57 8.95 2.48
N PRO A 169 3.24 7.76 3.01
CA PRO A 169 1.83 7.38 3.06
C PRO A 169 1.17 8.58 3.74
N ASN A 170 0.35 9.35 3.03
CA ASN A 170 -0.32 10.52 3.58
C ASN A 170 -1.08 10.03 4.82
N THR A 171 -0.47 10.21 5.98
CA THR A 171 -1.07 9.90 7.27
C THR A 171 -1.22 11.27 7.88
N PRO A 172 -2.42 11.87 7.80
CA PRO A 172 -2.65 13.16 8.45
C PRO A 172 -2.24 13.05 9.92
N SER A 173 -1.55 14.07 10.44
CA SER A 173 -1.16 14.12 11.86
C SER A 173 -2.36 14.21 12.80
N SER A 174 -3.54 14.49 12.26
CA SER A 174 -4.85 14.40 12.90
C SER A 174 -5.87 14.02 11.82
N ILE A 175 -6.66 12.97 12.08
CA ILE A 175 -7.74 12.50 11.22
C ILE A 175 -9.03 12.75 11.97
N GLU A 176 -9.90 13.58 11.42
CA GLU A 176 -11.20 13.84 12.01
C GLU A 176 -12.09 12.59 11.95
N LEU A 177 -12.23 11.99 10.76
CA LEU A 177 -13.12 10.85 10.53
C LEU A 177 -12.44 9.76 9.68
N LEU A 178 -12.35 8.56 10.24
CA LEU A 178 -11.98 7.32 9.54
C LEU A 178 -13.21 6.43 9.39
N ASP A 179 -13.62 6.20 8.15
CA ASP A 179 -14.72 5.29 7.81
C ASP A 179 -14.15 3.91 7.43
N VAL A 180 -14.20 2.98 8.39
CA VAL A 180 -13.65 1.62 8.25
C VAL A 180 -14.56 0.79 7.38
N TRP A 181 -13.98 0.27 6.30
CA TRP A 181 -14.68 -0.37 5.19
C TRP A 181 -15.57 0.59 4.39
N GLY A 182 -15.37 1.90 4.57
CA GLY A 182 -16.09 2.95 3.87
C GLY A 182 -15.84 2.95 2.36
N GLU A 183 -16.84 3.45 1.63
CA GLU A 183 -16.80 3.61 0.17
C GLU A 183 -17.08 5.06 -0.27
N GLY A 184 -17.08 6.00 0.69
CA GLY A 184 -17.54 7.37 0.51
C GLY A 184 -19.05 7.51 0.68
N ARG A 185 -19.55 8.76 0.53
CA ARG A 185 -20.98 9.04 0.61
C ARG A 185 -21.73 8.37 -0.55
N ILE A 186 -22.72 7.55 -0.22
CA ILE A 186 -23.64 6.92 -1.15
C ILE A 186 -25.06 7.33 -0.76
N VAL A 187 -25.81 7.82 -1.75
CA VAL A 187 -27.22 8.14 -1.64
C VAL A 187 -27.95 7.33 -2.71
N GLU A 188 -28.74 6.35 -2.28
CA GLU A 188 -29.51 5.45 -3.15
C GLU A 188 -30.93 5.30 -2.61
N GLY A 189 -31.87 6.05 -3.21
CA GLY A 189 -33.23 6.17 -2.68
C GLY A 189 -33.23 6.80 -1.29
N ASP A 190 -33.83 6.13 -0.32
CA ASP A 190 -33.90 6.57 1.08
C ASP A 190 -32.70 6.07 1.93
N ILE A 191 -31.76 5.34 1.30
CA ILE A 191 -30.58 4.81 1.98
C ILE A 191 -29.41 5.79 1.78
N ILE A 192 -28.88 6.27 2.91
CA ILE A 192 -27.70 7.14 2.98
C ILE A 192 -26.63 6.41 3.81
N THR A 193 -25.47 6.19 3.20
CA THR A 193 -24.31 5.57 3.85
C THR A 193 -23.04 6.36 3.60
N GLY A 194 -22.05 6.22 4.48
CA GLY A 194 -20.75 6.88 4.35
C GLY A 194 -20.80 8.40 4.43
N PHE A 195 -19.65 9.03 4.22
CA PHE A 195 -19.44 10.46 4.48
C PHE A 195 -18.60 11.13 3.39
N ASP A 196 -18.87 12.41 3.11
CA ASP A 196 -18.15 13.15 2.06
C ASP A 196 -16.69 13.47 2.43
N ASN A 197 -16.44 13.72 3.73
CA ASN A 197 -15.14 14.16 4.24
C ASN A 197 -14.37 13.08 5.00
N ALA A 198 -14.83 11.83 4.98
CA ALA A 198 -14.13 10.74 5.63
C ALA A 198 -12.90 10.29 4.83
N LEU A 199 -11.86 9.87 5.56
CA LEU A 199 -10.90 8.92 5.02
C LEU A 199 -11.54 7.53 4.99
N ASN A 200 -11.63 6.93 3.80
CA ASN A 200 -12.32 5.66 3.60
C ASN A 200 -11.32 4.51 3.63
N LEU A 201 -11.23 3.79 4.74
CA LEU A 201 -10.32 2.66 4.87
C LEU A 201 -10.90 1.43 4.17
N ASN A 202 -10.27 0.95 3.11
CA ASN A 202 -10.78 -0.20 2.37
C ASN A 202 -9.68 -0.96 1.61
N LYS A 203 -9.99 -2.17 1.14
CA LYS A 203 -9.01 -2.97 0.39
C LYS A 203 -8.58 -2.22 -0.87
N TYR A 204 -7.29 -2.25 -1.18
CA TYR A 204 -6.71 -1.50 -2.32
C TYR A 204 -7.39 -1.79 -3.67
N THR A 205 -8.02 -2.96 -3.83
CA THR A 205 -8.78 -3.33 -5.04
C THR A 205 -10.25 -2.92 -5.00
N GLN A 206 -10.76 -2.53 -3.83
CA GLN A 206 -12.17 -2.22 -3.64
C GLN A 206 -12.54 -0.97 -4.43
N LYS A 207 -13.71 -1.05 -5.05
CA LYS A 207 -14.38 0.05 -5.74
C LYS A 207 -15.72 0.26 -5.04
N ILE A 208 -16.33 1.42 -5.29
CA ILE A 208 -17.68 1.70 -4.80
C ILE A 208 -18.63 0.59 -5.29
N SER A 209 -19.31 -0.06 -4.37
CA SER A 209 -20.09 -1.27 -4.61
C SER A 209 -21.50 -0.98 -5.12
N ASN A 210 -22.08 0.15 -4.71
CA ASN A 210 -23.48 0.52 -4.92
C ASN A 210 -23.68 2.00 -5.26
N GLY A 211 -24.93 2.38 -5.54
CA GLY A 211 -25.32 3.75 -5.88
C GLY A 211 -24.78 4.29 -7.22
N PRO A 212 -24.96 5.61 -7.45
CA PRO A 212 -24.66 6.26 -8.74
C PRO A 212 -23.19 6.17 -9.17
N ASN A 213 -22.27 6.03 -8.21
CA ASN A 213 -20.82 5.99 -8.45
C ASN A 213 -20.25 4.56 -8.46
N LYS A 214 -21.09 3.53 -8.57
CA LYS A 214 -20.67 2.13 -8.62
C LYS A 214 -19.52 1.89 -9.62
N ASN A 215 -18.56 1.07 -9.22
CA ASN A 215 -17.33 0.72 -9.95
C ASN A 215 -16.29 1.85 -10.12
N GLN A 216 -16.56 3.05 -9.58
CA GLN A 216 -15.58 4.13 -9.52
C GLN A 216 -14.59 3.91 -8.36
N PRO A 217 -13.42 4.57 -8.39
CA PRO A 217 -12.51 4.61 -7.24
C PRO A 217 -13.19 5.19 -5.99
N ILE A 218 -12.84 4.67 -4.83
CA ILE A 218 -13.31 5.19 -3.53
C ILE A 218 -12.66 6.56 -3.27
N PRO A 219 -13.42 7.61 -2.92
CA PRO A 219 -12.86 8.91 -2.58
C PRO A 219 -12.04 8.83 -1.29
N GLN A 220 -10.90 9.52 -1.26
CA GLN A 220 -10.03 9.59 -0.08
C GLN A 220 -9.65 8.21 0.52
N GLN A 221 -9.44 7.21 -0.36
CA GLN A 221 -9.20 5.84 0.06
C GLN A 221 -7.88 5.69 0.84
N VAL A 222 -7.99 5.10 2.04
CA VAL A 222 -6.88 4.57 2.83
C VAL A 222 -6.81 3.07 2.59
N MET A 223 -5.71 2.61 1.99
CA MET A 223 -5.63 1.24 1.47
C MET A 223 -5.22 0.23 2.55
N VAL A 224 -5.95 -0.87 2.64
CA VAL A 224 -5.49 -2.11 3.29
C VAL A 224 -5.34 -3.24 2.28
N PHE A 225 -4.67 -4.33 2.67
CA PHE A 225 -4.37 -5.46 1.79
C PHE A 225 -5.12 -6.73 2.17
N ASP A 226 -5.55 -6.82 3.42
CA ASP A 226 -6.21 -7.97 4.02
C ASP A 226 -7.44 -7.49 4.81
N TYR A 227 -8.54 -8.23 4.73
CA TYR A 227 -9.76 -7.97 5.51
C TYR A 227 -9.82 -8.81 6.79
N ASP A 228 -9.16 -9.97 6.81
CA ASP A 228 -9.17 -10.91 7.92
C ASP A 228 -8.17 -10.47 9.00
N TYR A 229 -6.98 -10.03 8.56
CA TYR A 229 -5.91 -9.51 9.40
C TYR A 229 -5.50 -8.10 8.94
N PRO A 230 -6.45 -7.15 8.93
CA PRO A 230 -6.17 -5.82 8.44
C PRO A 230 -5.17 -5.13 9.35
N GLN A 231 -4.38 -4.26 8.75
CA GLN A 231 -3.60 -3.31 9.51
C GLN A 231 -3.80 -1.92 8.91
N PHE A 232 -4.28 -1.01 9.75
CA PHE A 232 -4.66 0.34 9.35
C PHE A 232 -3.38 1.17 9.22
N PRO A 233 -3.09 1.74 8.03
CA PRO A 233 -1.92 2.59 7.82
C PRO A 233 -2.16 3.99 8.41
N VAL A 234 -2.51 4.03 9.70
CA VAL A 234 -2.89 5.19 10.49
C VAL A 234 -2.14 5.13 11.81
N SER A 235 -1.57 6.25 12.24
CA SER A 235 -0.82 6.35 13.49
C SER A 235 -1.71 6.12 14.72
N ASP A 236 -1.10 5.62 15.79
CA ASP A 236 -1.78 5.46 17.09
C ASP A 236 -2.35 6.79 17.58
N GLY A 237 -3.60 6.78 18.05
CA GLY A 237 -4.25 7.95 18.63
C GLY A 237 -4.56 9.10 17.66
N ALA A 238 -4.40 8.90 16.35
CA ALA A 238 -4.56 9.97 15.36
C ALA A 238 -6.01 10.28 14.95
N VAL A 239 -6.97 9.42 15.30
CA VAL A 239 -8.34 9.48 14.79
C VAL A 239 -9.32 9.96 15.85
N GLN A 240 -10.07 11.02 15.55
CA GLN A 240 -11.09 11.54 16.43
C GLN A 240 -12.38 10.70 16.37
N PHE A 241 -12.87 10.39 15.17
CA PHE A 241 -14.07 9.59 14.95
C PHE A 241 -13.79 8.37 14.06
N VAL A 242 -14.24 7.20 14.51
CA VAL A 242 -14.23 5.98 13.71
C VAL A 242 -15.65 5.51 13.46
N THR A 243 -15.98 5.28 12.19
CA THR A 243 -17.23 4.65 11.78
C THR A 243 -16.98 3.28 11.16
N LEU A 244 -17.93 2.36 11.30
CA LEU A 244 -17.94 1.09 10.58
C LEU A 244 -19.39 0.70 10.29
N MET A 245 -19.66 0.24 9.07
CA MET A 245 -20.99 -0.19 8.64
C MET A 245 -20.97 -1.55 7.96
N GLY A 246 -21.85 -2.48 8.39
CA GLY A 246 -22.24 -3.70 7.67
C GLY A 246 -21.14 -4.72 7.32
N ALA A 247 -19.87 -4.42 7.63
CA ALA A 247 -18.71 -5.20 7.25
C ALA A 247 -18.13 -5.98 8.45
N PRO A 248 -17.37 -7.07 8.21
CA PRO A 248 -16.91 -7.94 9.29
C PRO A 248 -16.08 -7.22 10.34
N MET A 249 -16.43 -7.42 11.61
CA MET A 249 -15.63 -6.98 12.75
C MET A 249 -14.76 -8.14 13.22
N THR A 250 -13.57 -8.28 12.63
CA THR A 250 -12.60 -9.25 13.14
C THR A 250 -11.99 -8.74 14.45
N THR A 251 -11.39 -9.64 15.22
CA THR A 251 -10.64 -9.25 16.44
C THR A 251 -9.54 -8.23 16.11
N VAL A 252 -8.86 -8.39 14.98
CA VAL A 252 -7.79 -7.47 14.55
C VAL A 252 -8.38 -6.13 14.12
N THR A 253 -9.50 -6.10 13.39
CA THR A 253 -10.20 -4.85 13.06
C THR A 253 -10.55 -4.06 14.34
N ALA A 254 -11.13 -4.73 15.35
CA ALA A 254 -11.49 -4.08 16.60
C ALA A 254 -10.26 -3.51 17.34
N GLN A 255 -9.15 -4.25 17.36
CA GLN A 255 -7.90 -3.80 17.96
C GLN A 255 -7.30 -2.61 17.22
N GLU A 256 -7.30 -2.62 15.89
CA GLU A 256 -6.82 -1.51 15.07
C GLU A 256 -7.69 -0.26 15.24
N ILE A 257 -9.02 -0.41 15.31
CA ILE A 257 -9.93 0.70 15.64
C ILE A 257 -9.53 1.35 16.96
N VAL A 258 -9.32 0.57 18.02
CA VAL A 258 -8.94 1.11 19.33
C VAL A 258 -7.54 1.73 19.32
N ARG A 259 -6.60 1.17 18.56
CA ARG A 259 -5.21 1.69 18.44
C ARG A 259 -5.18 3.07 17.81
N VAL A 260 -5.90 3.26 16.70
CA VAL A 260 -5.87 4.52 15.94
C VAL A 260 -6.71 5.62 16.60
N LEU A 261 -7.66 5.25 17.45
CA LEU A 261 -8.56 6.17 18.11
C LEU A 261 -7.85 7.05 19.13
N ASN A 262 -8.15 8.35 19.13
CA ASN A 262 -7.63 9.31 20.09
C ASN A 262 -7.97 8.82 21.52
N PRO A 263 -6.95 8.63 22.38
CA PRO A 263 -7.14 7.99 23.68
C PRO A 263 -7.83 8.88 24.72
N ASN A 264 -8.08 10.15 24.40
CA ASN A 264 -8.71 11.11 25.31
C ASN A 264 -10.09 11.55 24.83
N THR A 265 -10.26 11.72 23.52
CA THR A 265 -11.48 12.31 22.95
C THR A 265 -12.15 11.44 21.90
N GLY A 266 -11.59 10.28 21.55
CA GLY A 266 -12.07 9.52 20.41
C GLY A 266 -13.42 8.81 20.65
N VAL A 267 -14.20 8.70 19.58
CA VAL A 267 -15.51 8.04 19.55
C VAL A 267 -15.61 7.05 18.40
N VAL A 268 -16.21 5.89 18.67
CA VAL A 268 -16.53 4.85 17.68
C VAL A 268 -18.04 4.76 17.50
N ILE A 269 -18.49 4.73 16.25
CA ILE A 269 -19.91 4.63 15.90
C ILE A 269 -20.10 3.46 14.93
N LEU A 270 -20.90 2.48 15.35
CA LEU A 270 -21.11 1.23 14.62
C LEU A 270 -22.54 1.17 14.08
N TYR A 271 -22.70 0.97 12.77
CA TYR A 271 -23.99 0.91 12.07
C TYR A 271 -24.24 -0.49 11.50
N ASP A 272 -25.41 -1.08 11.82
CA ASP A 272 -25.86 -2.36 11.21
C ASP A 272 -24.82 -3.50 11.29
N LEU A 273 -24.18 -3.65 12.45
CA LEU A 273 -23.34 -4.82 12.72
C LEU A 273 -24.18 -5.98 13.25
N SER A 274 -23.77 -7.20 12.88
CA SER A 274 -24.33 -8.42 13.47
C SER A 274 -24.06 -8.50 14.98
N ALA A 275 -24.86 -9.29 15.71
CA ALA A 275 -24.65 -9.49 17.15
C ALA A 275 -23.24 -10.04 17.47
N SER A 276 -22.72 -10.94 16.62
CA SER A 276 -21.37 -11.50 16.75
C SER A 276 -20.26 -10.46 16.52
N ASP A 277 -20.47 -9.54 15.58
CA ASP A 277 -19.53 -8.46 15.32
C ASP A 277 -19.49 -7.47 16.48
N ILE A 278 -20.65 -7.12 17.04
CA ILE A 278 -20.75 -6.32 18.25
C ILE A 278 -20.06 -7.01 19.42
N GLU A 279 -20.30 -8.29 19.64
CA GLU A 279 -19.62 -9.06 20.71
C GLU A 279 -18.10 -9.04 20.53
N THR A 280 -17.63 -9.16 19.29
CA THR A 280 -16.19 -9.11 18.97
C THR A 280 -15.60 -7.75 19.29
N PHE A 281 -16.28 -6.67 18.93
CA PHE A 281 -15.84 -5.32 19.29
C PHE A 281 -15.84 -5.12 20.82
N GLU A 282 -16.93 -5.49 21.50
CA GLU A 282 -17.09 -5.33 22.96
C GLU A 282 -16.01 -6.06 23.77
N LYS A 283 -15.53 -7.22 23.27
CA LYS A 283 -14.39 -7.94 23.86
C LYS A 283 -13.04 -7.23 23.69
N ASN A 284 -12.90 -6.35 22.69
CA ASN A 284 -11.64 -5.72 22.30
C ASN A 284 -11.63 -4.20 22.46
N LYS A 285 -12.74 -3.56 22.83
CA LYS A 285 -12.92 -2.10 22.91
C LYS A 285 -12.06 -1.37 23.95
N GLY A 286 -11.30 -2.10 24.77
CA GLY A 286 -10.48 -1.54 25.84
C GLY A 286 -11.30 -0.73 26.85
N LYS A 287 -10.99 0.57 26.97
CA LYS A 287 -11.60 1.47 27.95
C LYS A 287 -12.91 2.12 27.48
N LEU A 288 -13.33 1.86 26.23
CA LEU A 288 -14.52 2.49 25.68
C LEU A 288 -15.80 1.96 26.35
N VAL A 289 -16.75 2.85 26.59
CA VAL A 289 -18.04 2.57 27.22
C VAL A 289 -19.15 2.76 26.20
N TYR A 290 -20.07 1.81 26.15
CA TYR A 290 -21.25 1.90 25.30
C TYR A 290 -22.24 2.95 25.81
N LYS A 291 -22.82 3.74 24.90
CA LYS A 291 -23.73 4.84 25.21
C LYS A 291 -25.11 4.61 24.56
N PRO A 292 -26.01 3.86 25.22
CA PRO A 292 -27.27 3.40 24.61
C PRO A 292 -28.29 4.50 24.28
N ASN A 293 -28.17 5.68 24.89
CA ASN A 293 -29.13 6.79 24.73
C ASN A 293 -28.49 8.05 24.16
N GLU A 294 -27.26 7.95 23.65
CA GLU A 294 -26.59 9.10 23.06
C GLU A 294 -27.21 9.40 21.69
N VAL A 295 -27.52 10.67 21.46
CA VAL A 295 -28.10 11.15 20.19
C VAL A 295 -26.96 11.57 19.29
N LEU A 296 -26.90 11.01 18.08
CA LEU A 296 -25.85 11.34 17.12
C LEU A 296 -25.85 12.83 16.74
N GLY A 297 -24.66 13.43 16.70
CA GLY A 297 -24.38 14.72 16.11
C GLY A 297 -24.27 14.65 14.58
N ILE A 298 -24.16 15.81 13.94
CA ILE A 298 -23.86 15.93 12.51
C ILE A 298 -22.36 15.64 12.31
N PRO A 299 -21.94 14.91 11.26
CA PRO A 299 -22.76 14.34 10.18
C PRO A 299 -23.27 12.92 10.45
N PHE A 300 -23.02 12.35 11.63
CA PHE A 300 -23.32 10.95 11.94
C PHE A 300 -24.81 10.63 11.92
N ASN A 301 -25.66 11.58 12.30
CA ASN A 301 -27.11 11.46 12.25
C ASN A 301 -27.72 11.46 10.84
N GLU A 302 -26.93 11.72 9.79
CA GLU A 302 -27.39 11.71 8.41
C GLU A 302 -27.46 10.30 7.80
N ILE A 303 -26.79 9.33 8.44
CA ILE A 303 -26.85 7.92 8.05
C ILE A 303 -28.24 7.38 8.37
N THR A 304 -28.96 6.86 7.36
CA THR A 304 -30.34 6.39 7.53
C THR A 304 -30.43 4.95 8.03
N ILE A 305 -29.29 4.29 8.23
CA ILE A 305 -29.20 2.95 8.80
C ILE A 305 -29.56 2.98 10.29
N PRO A 306 -30.53 2.16 10.75
CA PRO A 306 -31.08 2.26 12.10
C PRO A 306 -30.14 1.69 13.18
N ASN A 307 -30.41 2.09 14.43
CA ASN A 307 -29.80 1.56 15.66
C ASN A 307 -28.27 1.66 15.73
N PRO A 308 -27.68 2.85 15.52
CA PRO A 308 -26.25 3.04 15.71
C PRO A 308 -25.84 2.74 17.16
N ARG A 309 -24.64 2.20 17.34
CA ARG A 309 -24.03 2.04 18.67
C ARG A 309 -22.83 2.95 18.82
N ILE A 310 -22.87 3.78 19.86
CA ILE A 310 -21.86 4.80 20.13
C ILE A 310 -21.00 4.34 21.31
N TYR A 311 -19.69 4.43 21.16
CA TYR A 311 -18.71 4.10 22.17
C TYR A 311 -17.71 5.24 22.34
N GLY A 312 -17.45 5.61 23.59
CA GLY A 312 -16.47 6.64 23.92
C GLY A 312 -15.97 6.46 25.34
N ILE A 313 -14.96 7.22 25.73
CA ILE A 313 -14.58 7.31 27.14
C ILE A 313 -15.70 8.02 27.92
N SER A 314 -15.79 7.79 29.22
CA SER A 314 -16.77 8.46 30.08
C SER A 314 -16.69 9.98 29.89
N GLY A 315 -17.83 10.61 29.59
CA GLY A 315 -17.93 12.06 29.32
C GLY A 315 -17.66 12.49 27.87
N VAL A 316 -17.15 11.63 26.99
CA VAL A 316 -16.76 12.01 25.62
C VAL A 316 -17.83 11.62 24.60
N THR A 317 -18.46 12.56 23.92
CA THR A 317 -19.52 12.29 22.93
C THR A 317 -19.07 12.62 21.51
N ASP A 318 -19.87 12.25 20.51
CA ASP A 318 -19.67 12.62 19.12
C ASP A 318 -20.08 14.06 18.79
N LYS A 319 -20.64 14.78 19.76
CA LYS A 319 -20.94 16.21 19.64
C LYS A 319 -19.70 17.01 19.97
N ILE A 320 -19.36 17.92 19.08
CA ILE A 320 -18.41 18.99 19.38
C ILE A 320 -19.15 19.94 20.33
N GLU A 321 -18.67 20.09 21.57
CA GLU A 321 -19.16 21.16 22.43
C GLU A 321 -18.76 22.49 21.78
N ASP A 322 -19.74 23.28 21.35
CA ASP A 322 -19.51 24.68 20.99
C ASP A 322 -19.05 25.40 22.26
N HIS A 323 -17.74 25.60 22.39
CA HIS A 323 -17.17 26.53 23.37
C HIS A 323 -17.34 27.98 22.90
N ASP A 324 -18.55 28.36 22.51
CA ASP A 324 -18.95 29.75 22.29
C ASP A 324 -20.11 30.06 23.24
N GLU A 325 -19.78 30.37 24.50
CA GLU A 325 -20.50 31.32 25.36
C GLU A 325 -19.74 31.49 26.69
N LEU A 326 -18.77 32.41 26.70
CA LEU A 326 -18.37 33.21 27.87
C LEU A 326 -18.08 34.65 27.45
#